data_AF-A0A830HZX3-F1
#
_entry.id   AF-A0A830HZX3-F1
#
_cell.length_a   1.000
_cell.length_b   1.000
_cell.length_c   1.000
_cell.angle_alpha   90.00
_cell.angle_beta   90.00
_cell.angle_gamma   90.00
#
_symmetry.space_group_name_H-M   'P 1'
#
loop_
_entity.id
_entity.type
_entity.pdbx_description
1 polymer ?
#
loop_
_entity_poly.entity_id
_entity_poly.type
_entity_poly.pdbx_seq_one_letter_code
_entity_poly.pdbx_strand_id
1 'polypeptide(L)'
;MMTMAKTLLHRWLFTVAILLHAATTTTTNTGGAFAAASSSVQRITLPETSSALCLDGNPAGFFLEKAAGESKDRDKFVVFLQGGGLCRSQADCVARSRTALGSFRRNTSPNRVQLLDDEGSPFYAFNKVRIPYCSGDVWRGTAKRSSNWANLPIMGHSIVMAVIDELLPSLANASELVLLGESAGAIGVCNVADVIKQRLTPLGVEVRAVVDSGWFPSWKLDLTETPLTTDDAMRERTMAQQFFGGDVHKACLAAELPRKNDDGGEAMDWPTVVTDDTSVDVVRAVIACSTCDKILMNSNVTSWMIRNNRWDSYPEAAGALVCGIASLPACLNLAGPSQGLREWGKRLEQDLANGIARFGSGLGFYIPSCYSHFATNAQYIGQTSPIQATSLWWQASSSNTSAEKAREYQLMDGYGDNLQCNPSCGGDCRRCSLLQQTACLNGCAEPSQPCALIRFNSSDDDIVINKVAAADEPCAPFGM
;
A
#
# COMPACT_ATOMS: atom_id res chain seq x y z
N MET A 1 -87.05 45.91 -45.23
CA MET A 1 -86.43 47.17 -44.72
C MET A 1 -85.24 46.75 -43.83
N MET A 2 -84.04 46.47 -44.38
CA MET A 2 -82.94 47.40 -44.75
C MET A 2 -82.36 48.12 -43.52
N THR A 3 -81.08 48.07 -43.14
CA THR A 3 -79.79 47.88 -43.86
C THR A 3 -78.67 47.61 -42.82
N MET A 4 -77.87 46.55 -42.92
CA MET A 4 -76.48 46.47 -43.45
C MET A 4 -75.46 47.55 -43.02
N ALA A 5 -74.38 47.09 -42.35
CA ALA A 5 -73.06 47.75 -42.28
C ALA A 5 -71.98 46.63 -42.38
N LYS A 6 -71.29 46.48 -43.54
CA LYS A 6 -69.99 47.08 -43.95
C LYS A 6 -68.78 46.40 -43.26
N THR A 7 -68.06 45.47 -43.92
CA THR A 7 -66.85 45.67 -44.79
C THR A 7 -65.66 46.28 -44.03
N LEU A 8 -64.38 45.84 -44.11
CA LEU A 8 -63.56 45.26 -45.18
C LEU A 8 -62.21 44.85 -44.54
N LEU A 9 -61.58 43.74 -44.97
CA LEU A 9 -60.27 43.81 -45.62
C LEU A 9 -60.02 42.54 -46.43
N HIS A 10 -60.07 42.69 -47.75
CA HIS A 10 -59.45 41.79 -48.73
C HIS A 10 -57.91 41.89 -48.59
N ARG A 11 -57.05 40.97 -49.02
CA ARG A 11 -56.97 40.31 -50.34
C ARG A 11 -56.11 39.03 -50.27
N TRP A 12 -56.55 37.95 -50.92
CA TRP A 12 -55.97 37.29 -52.12
C TRP A 12 -54.48 36.89 -52.01
N LEU A 13 -53.97 35.73 -52.41
CA LEU A 13 -54.48 34.48 -52.98
C LEU A 13 -53.24 33.57 -53.22
N PHE A 14 -53.45 32.25 -53.18
CA PHE A 14 -52.74 31.15 -53.88
C PHE A 14 -51.21 30.96 -53.70
N THR A 15 -50.76 29.90 -53.02
CA THR A 15 -50.56 28.49 -53.47
C THR A 15 -49.40 28.32 -54.45
N VAL A 16 -48.30 27.68 -54.02
CA VAL A 16 -47.67 26.51 -54.70
C VAL A 16 -46.92 25.69 -53.65
N ALA A 17 -47.29 24.41 -53.53
CA ALA A 17 -46.60 23.37 -52.78
C ALA A 17 -45.50 22.73 -53.64
N ILE A 18 -44.41 22.23 -53.03
CA ILE A 18 -43.64 21.04 -53.47
C ILE A 18 -42.88 20.46 -52.26
N LEU A 19 -43.37 19.27 -51.83
CA LEU A 19 -42.69 18.04 -51.38
C LEU A 19 -41.37 18.12 -50.57
N LEU A 20 -41.36 17.50 -49.38
CA LEU A 20 -40.71 16.19 -49.19
C LEU A 20 -41.18 15.53 -47.87
N HIS A 21 -41.49 14.23 -47.95
CA HIS A 21 -41.82 13.36 -46.82
C HIS A 21 -40.57 12.99 -46.01
N ALA A 22 -40.65 13.06 -44.68
CA ALA A 22 -39.93 12.15 -43.80
C ALA A 22 -40.79 11.87 -42.57
N ALA A 23 -41.11 10.61 -42.36
CA ALA A 23 -42.00 10.09 -41.34
C ALA A 23 -41.43 10.29 -39.93
N THR A 24 -42.27 10.73 -39.00
CA THR A 24 -42.03 10.70 -37.56
C THR A 24 -42.43 9.34 -37.00
N THR A 25 -41.46 8.46 -36.79
CA THR A 25 -41.62 7.28 -35.91
C THR A 25 -41.31 7.67 -34.48
N THR A 26 -42.32 7.62 -33.63
CA THR A 26 -42.23 7.66 -32.17
C THR A 26 -41.51 6.40 -31.66
N THR A 27 -40.27 6.54 -31.20
CA THR A 27 -39.61 5.53 -30.37
C THR A 27 -39.72 5.91 -28.91
N THR A 28 -40.41 5.06 -28.15
CA THR A 28 -40.38 5.03 -26.69
C THR A 28 -38.96 4.65 -26.25
N ASN A 29 -38.17 5.64 -25.85
CA ASN A 29 -36.91 5.39 -25.16
C ASN A 29 -37.20 5.01 -23.70
N THR A 30 -37.21 3.72 -23.42
CA THR A 30 -36.88 3.17 -22.10
C THR A 30 -35.39 3.39 -21.85
N GLY A 31 -35.01 4.63 -21.60
CA GLY A 31 -33.70 5.02 -21.09
C GLY A 31 -33.85 5.29 -19.61
N GLY A 32 -33.82 4.24 -18.80
CA GLY A 32 -33.60 4.38 -17.36
C GLY A 32 -32.23 4.98 -17.16
N ALA A 33 -32.16 6.30 -17.06
CA ALA A 33 -31.03 6.99 -16.48
C ALA A 33 -31.00 6.61 -14.99
N PHE A 34 -30.33 5.50 -14.67
CA PHE A 34 -29.71 5.38 -13.37
C PHE A 34 -28.70 6.52 -13.32
N ALA A 35 -29.10 7.61 -12.66
CA ALA A 35 -28.16 8.60 -12.20
C ALA A 35 -27.17 7.85 -11.32
N ALA A 36 -25.97 7.57 -11.84
CA ALA A 36 -24.85 7.18 -11.03
C ALA A 36 -24.72 8.26 -9.96
N ALA A 37 -25.01 7.91 -8.70
CA ALA A 37 -24.78 8.77 -7.58
C ALA A 37 -23.26 9.02 -7.55
N SER A 38 -22.82 10.13 -8.13
CA SER A 38 -21.45 10.62 -8.01
C SER A 38 -21.20 10.83 -6.52
N SER A 39 -20.47 9.90 -5.88
CA SER A 39 -20.06 10.02 -4.50
C SER A 39 -19.08 11.18 -4.40
N SER A 40 -19.56 12.36 -4.00
CA SER A 40 -18.69 13.51 -3.82
C SER A 40 -17.75 13.26 -2.64
N VAL A 41 -16.44 13.33 -2.89
CA VAL A 41 -15.43 13.20 -1.85
C VAL A 41 -15.50 14.41 -0.92
N GLN A 42 -15.76 14.18 0.36
CA GLN A 42 -15.80 15.20 1.40
C GLN A 42 -14.42 15.40 1.99
N ARG A 43 -13.97 16.65 2.16
CA ARG A 43 -12.72 16.99 2.85
C ARG A 43 -13.05 17.47 4.26
N ILE A 44 -12.68 16.70 5.26
CA ILE A 44 -13.04 16.92 6.67
C ILE A 44 -11.78 17.32 7.44
N THR A 45 -11.82 18.47 8.10
CA THR A 45 -10.78 18.90 9.04
C THR A 45 -11.17 18.44 10.43
N LEU A 46 -10.25 17.82 11.16
CA LEU A 46 -10.51 17.39 12.54
C LEU A 46 -10.80 18.61 13.43
N PRO A 47 -11.69 18.47 14.41
CA PRO A 47 -11.98 19.57 15.35
C PRO A 47 -10.74 19.88 16.18
N GLU A 48 -10.57 21.15 16.56
CA GLU A 48 -9.43 21.58 17.40
C GLU A 48 -9.36 20.84 18.74
N THR A 49 -10.50 20.38 19.25
CA THR A 49 -10.62 19.58 20.48
C THR A 49 -9.87 18.25 20.40
N SER A 50 -9.72 17.66 19.21
CA SER A 50 -8.89 16.45 19.00
C SER A 50 -7.41 16.69 19.33
N SER A 51 -6.97 17.95 19.25
CA SER A 51 -5.56 18.35 19.33
C SER A 51 -4.62 17.63 18.36
N ALA A 52 -5.12 16.97 17.32
CA ALA A 52 -4.32 16.27 16.33
C ALA A 52 -3.82 17.26 15.27
N LEU A 53 -2.53 17.60 15.34
CA LEU A 53 -1.92 18.64 14.52
C LEU A 53 -0.94 18.06 13.49
N CYS A 54 -0.93 18.65 12.31
CA CYS A 54 0.15 18.45 11.33
C CYS A 54 1.45 19.15 11.78
N LEU A 55 2.55 18.89 11.06
CA LEU A 55 3.85 19.56 11.29
C LEU A 55 3.75 21.09 11.29
N ASP A 56 2.84 21.67 10.49
CA ASP A 56 2.64 23.12 10.42
C ASP A 56 1.83 23.72 11.60
N GLY A 57 1.43 22.89 12.56
CA GLY A 57 0.65 23.31 13.72
C GLY A 57 -0.84 23.48 13.47
N ASN A 58 -1.35 23.26 12.26
CA ASN A 58 -2.78 23.30 11.97
C ASN A 58 -3.43 21.92 12.22
N PRO A 59 -4.75 21.87 12.47
CA PRO A 59 -5.47 20.60 12.57
C PRO A 59 -5.28 19.72 11.34
N ALA A 60 -5.06 18.43 11.59
CA ALA A 60 -5.07 17.41 10.56
C ALA A 60 -6.49 17.15 10.06
N GLY A 61 -6.64 16.25 9.09
CA GLY A 61 -7.94 15.92 8.52
C GLY A 61 -7.86 14.73 7.59
N PHE A 62 -8.99 14.40 6.96
CA PHE A 62 -9.13 13.27 6.05
C PHE A 62 -10.11 13.56 4.94
N PHE A 63 -10.07 12.73 3.89
CA PHE A 63 -11.07 12.71 2.84
C PHE A 63 -12.01 11.52 3.06
N LEU A 64 -13.31 11.73 2.94
CA LEU A 64 -14.34 10.71 3.05
C LEU A 64 -15.09 10.59 1.73
N GLU A 65 -15.06 9.41 1.15
CA GLU A 65 -15.88 9.01 0.01
C GLU A 65 -16.82 7.93 0.51
N LYS A 66 -18.12 8.23 0.59
CA LYS A 66 -19.10 7.24 1.04
C LYS A 66 -19.34 6.22 -0.06
N ALA A 67 -19.57 4.97 0.35
CA ALA A 67 -20.08 3.95 -0.55
C ALA A 67 -21.39 4.42 -1.19
N ALA A 68 -21.66 3.98 -2.42
CA ALA A 68 -22.96 4.21 -3.05
C ALA A 68 -24.08 3.62 -2.18
N GLY A 69 -25.26 4.26 -2.15
CA GLY A 69 -26.32 3.90 -1.20
C GLY A 69 -26.86 2.46 -1.38
N GLU A 70 -26.80 1.98 -2.62
CA GLU A 70 -27.17 0.64 -3.08
C GLU A 70 -26.03 -0.39 -2.97
N SER A 71 -24.81 0.02 -2.59
CA SER A 71 -23.68 -0.89 -2.43
C SER A 71 -23.98 -1.95 -1.35
N LYS A 72 -23.68 -3.21 -1.67
CA LYS A 72 -23.71 -4.32 -0.70
C LYS A 72 -22.62 -4.20 0.37
N ASP A 73 -21.58 -3.39 0.12
CA ASP A 73 -20.43 -3.18 0.99
C ASP A 73 -20.49 -1.81 1.71
N ARG A 74 -21.69 -1.21 1.78
CA ARG A 74 -21.91 0.12 2.39
C ARG A 74 -21.68 0.17 3.90
N ASP A 75 -21.61 -0.98 4.55
CA ASP A 75 -21.28 -1.16 5.96
C ASP A 75 -19.79 -1.49 6.17
N LYS A 76 -18.99 -1.51 5.10
CA LYS A 76 -17.54 -1.74 5.18
C LYS A 76 -16.77 -0.45 4.96
N PHE A 77 -15.63 -0.35 5.64
CA PHE A 77 -14.76 0.81 5.60
C PHE A 77 -13.36 0.41 5.18
N VAL A 78 -12.70 1.28 4.42
CA VAL A 78 -11.27 1.24 4.20
C VAL A 78 -10.64 2.56 4.65
N VAL A 79 -9.69 2.48 5.58
CA VAL A 79 -8.92 3.62 6.08
C VAL A 79 -7.53 3.55 5.49
N PHE A 80 -7.24 4.47 4.57
CA PHE A 80 -5.98 4.60 3.88
C PHE A 80 -5.03 5.58 4.55
N LEU A 81 -3.81 5.13 4.83
CA LEU A 81 -2.70 5.94 5.31
C LEU A 81 -1.74 6.25 4.16
N GLN A 82 -1.63 7.53 3.81
CA GLN A 82 -0.72 8.01 2.78
C GLN A 82 0.76 7.76 3.14
N GLY A 83 1.57 7.44 2.13
CA GLY A 83 3.04 7.38 2.22
C GLY A 83 3.75 8.72 1.99
N GLY A 84 5.08 8.72 1.90
CA GLY A 84 5.85 9.94 1.56
C GLY A 84 7.13 10.15 2.37
N GLY A 85 7.80 9.08 2.77
CA GLY A 85 9.05 9.13 3.52
C GLY A 85 8.90 9.67 4.94
N LEU A 86 9.96 10.30 5.45
CA LEU A 86 9.99 10.93 6.77
C LEU A 86 10.82 12.22 6.67
N CYS A 87 10.75 13.07 7.71
CA CYS A 87 11.75 14.12 7.86
C CYS A 87 12.89 13.65 8.78
N ARG A 88 14.13 14.02 8.45
CA ARG A 88 15.37 13.50 9.09
C ARG A 88 16.20 14.57 9.78
N SER A 89 15.64 15.74 10.08
CA SER A 89 16.31 16.76 10.88
C SER A 89 15.31 17.85 11.23
N GLN A 90 15.64 18.72 12.20
CA GLN A 90 14.84 19.91 12.49
C GLN A 90 14.62 20.76 11.22
N ALA A 91 15.69 21.03 10.47
CA ALA A 91 15.61 21.83 9.25
C ALA A 91 14.74 21.16 8.18
N ASP A 92 14.86 19.85 8.01
CA ASP A 92 14.04 19.07 7.09
C ASP A 92 12.57 19.06 7.51
N CYS A 93 12.27 18.84 8.80
CA CYS A 93 10.89 18.88 9.30
C CYS A 93 10.27 20.29 9.17
N VAL A 94 11.05 21.36 9.40
CA VAL A 94 10.61 22.75 9.17
C VAL A 94 10.38 23.03 7.70
N ALA A 95 11.20 22.50 6.79
CA ALA A 95 10.97 22.63 5.36
C ALA A 95 9.71 21.84 4.94
N ARG A 96 9.58 20.60 5.42
CA ARG A 96 8.46 19.70 5.15
C ARG A 96 7.14 20.25 5.64
N SER A 97 7.09 20.92 6.80
CA SER A 97 5.89 21.58 7.33
C SER A 97 5.30 22.59 6.35
N ARG A 98 6.10 23.10 5.40
CA ARG A 98 5.68 24.05 4.37
C ARG A 98 5.10 23.40 3.12
N THR A 99 4.96 22.07 3.09
CA THR A 99 4.51 21.28 1.93
C THR A 99 3.16 20.58 2.19
N ALA A 100 2.60 19.92 1.17
CA ALA A 100 1.42 19.06 1.32
C ALA A 100 1.67 17.82 2.21
N LEU A 101 2.94 17.46 2.45
CA LEU A 101 3.35 16.37 3.34
C LEU A 101 3.65 16.81 4.79
N GLY A 102 3.36 18.08 5.10
CA GLY A 102 3.44 18.63 6.45
C GLY A 102 2.25 19.50 6.84
N SER A 103 1.23 19.57 5.99
CA SER A 103 0.07 20.45 6.17
C SER A 103 -1.15 19.90 5.43
N PHE A 104 -2.19 19.52 6.17
CA PHE A 104 -3.46 19.11 5.56
C PHE A 104 -4.08 20.25 4.75
N ARG A 105 -3.91 21.52 5.17
CA ARG A 105 -4.39 22.70 4.44
C ARG A 105 -3.88 22.74 3.00
N ARG A 106 -2.62 22.35 2.78
CA ARG A 106 -1.96 22.29 1.47
C ARG A 106 -2.22 20.99 0.71
N ASN A 107 -2.73 19.96 1.39
CA ASN A 107 -3.14 18.71 0.77
C ASN A 107 -4.62 18.81 0.37
N THR A 108 -4.88 19.24 -0.87
CA THR A 108 -6.22 19.61 -1.34
C THR A 108 -6.96 18.50 -2.06
N SER A 109 -6.30 17.39 -2.36
CA SER A 109 -6.87 16.31 -3.18
C SER A 109 -6.51 14.94 -2.60
N PRO A 110 -7.46 13.99 -2.59
CA PRO A 110 -7.18 12.63 -2.16
C PRO A 110 -6.15 11.98 -3.09
N ASN A 111 -5.25 11.17 -2.53
CA ASN A 111 -4.36 10.35 -3.34
C ASN A 111 -5.17 9.29 -4.07
N ARG A 112 -4.79 9.03 -5.31
CA ARG A 112 -5.28 7.86 -6.03
C ARG A 112 -4.45 6.64 -5.65
N VAL A 113 -5.13 5.55 -5.36
CA VAL A 113 -4.56 4.28 -4.90
C VAL A 113 -5.23 3.17 -5.69
N GLN A 114 -4.45 2.34 -6.36
CA GLN A 114 -5.01 1.30 -7.25
C GLN A 114 -5.97 0.36 -6.48
N LEU A 115 -5.58 -0.06 -5.28
CA LEU A 115 -6.42 -0.89 -4.41
C LEU A 115 -7.68 -0.20 -3.88
N LEU A 116 -7.88 1.11 -4.08
CA LEU A 116 -9.11 1.81 -3.67
C LEU A 116 -9.96 2.27 -4.86
N ASP A 117 -9.32 2.53 -6.00
CA ASP A 117 -9.94 3.26 -7.11
C ASP A 117 -10.13 2.41 -8.36
N ASP A 118 -9.56 1.20 -8.42
CA ASP A 118 -9.81 0.24 -9.51
C ASP A 118 -11.13 -0.50 -9.27
N GLU A 119 -12.00 -0.58 -10.27
CA GLU A 119 -13.31 -1.27 -10.17
C GLU A 119 -13.18 -2.76 -9.87
N GLY A 120 -12.05 -3.38 -10.22
CA GLY A 120 -11.74 -4.78 -9.87
C GLY A 120 -11.31 -4.97 -8.42
N SER A 121 -11.04 -3.89 -7.68
CA SER A 121 -10.61 -3.96 -6.28
C SER A 121 -11.73 -4.45 -5.36
N PRO A 122 -11.41 -5.30 -4.36
CA PRO A 122 -12.40 -5.69 -3.34
C PRO A 122 -12.87 -4.50 -2.50
N PHE A 123 -12.12 -3.38 -2.48
CA PHE A 123 -12.43 -2.19 -1.68
C PHE A 123 -13.08 -1.06 -2.48
N TYR A 124 -13.32 -1.26 -3.78
CA TYR A 124 -13.84 -0.21 -4.66
C TYR A 124 -15.19 0.36 -4.18
N ALA A 125 -16.05 -0.50 -3.64
CA ALA A 125 -17.41 -0.17 -3.23
C ALA A 125 -17.56 0.12 -1.72
N PHE A 126 -16.45 0.23 -0.98
CA PHE A 126 -16.43 0.52 0.46
C PHE A 126 -16.60 2.01 0.73
N ASN A 127 -16.87 2.37 1.98
CA ASN A 127 -16.62 3.74 2.46
C ASN A 127 -15.11 3.96 2.55
N LYS A 128 -14.58 4.95 1.84
CA LYS A 128 -13.13 5.19 1.75
C LYS A 128 -12.76 6.43 2.55
N VAL A 129 -11.93 6.23 3.56
CA VAL A 129 -11.35 7.27 4.39
C VAL A 129 -9.88 7.38 3.99
N ARG A 130 -9.46 8.49 3.40
CA ARG A 130 -8.05 8.73 3.04
C ARG A 130 -7.46 9.76 3.99
N ILE A 131 -6.50 9.36 4.81
CA ILE A 131 -5.81 10.23 5.76
C ILE A 131 -4.51 10.71 5.11
N PRO A 132 -4.37 11.99 4.75
CA PRO A 132 -3.15 12.49 4.17
C PRO A 132 -2.04 12.59 5.21
N TYR A 133 -0.83 12.29 4.77
CA TYR A 133 0.32 12.21 5.65
C TYR A 133 0.94 13.59 5.86
N CYS A 134 0.78 14.14 7.06
CA CYS A 134 1.25 15.49 7.39
C CYS A 134 2.15 15.58 8.63
N SER A 135 2.57 14.45 9.20
CA SER A 135 3.32 14.39 10.46
C SER A 135 4.82 14.11 10.30
N GLY A 136 5.25 13.51 9.18
CA GLY A 136 6.67 13.28 8.87
C GLY A 136 7.37 12.21 9.72
N ASP A 137 6.60 11.40 10.46
CA ASP A 137 7.03 10.50 11.54
C ASP A 137 6.57 9.04 11.36
N VAL A 138 6.27 8.66 10.11
CA VAL A 138 5.74 7.35 9.71
C VAL A 138 4.57 6.86 10.56
N TRP A 139 3.71 7.81 10.97
CA TRP A 139 2.48 7.58 11.71
C TRP A 139 2.65 7.06 13.14
N ARG A 140 3.78 7.36 13.79
CA ARG A 140 4.07 6.86 15.15
C ARG A 140 4.06 7.93 16.23
N GLY A 141 4.24 9.20 15.87
CA GLY A 141 4.40 10.28 16.83
C GLY A 141 3.12 10.59 17.62
N THR A 142 3.30 10.98 18.87
CA THR A 142 2.23 11.45 19.78
C THR A 142 2.52 12.83 20.39
N ALA A 143 3.68 13.42 20.08
CA ALA A 143 4.18 14.63 20.71
C ALA A 143 3.59 15.89 20.09
N LYS A 144 2.85 16.69 20.87
CA LYS A 144 2.30 17.99 20.44
C LYS A 144 3.36 19.05 20.18
N ARG A 145 4.47 18.99 20.91
CA ARG A 145 5.67 19.82 20.71
C ARG A 145 6.88 18.99 21.07
N SER A 146 7.86 18.95 20.18
CA SER A 146 9.15 18.33 20.48
C SER A 146 10.27 19.34 20.36
N SER A 147 10.97 19.60 21.47
CA SER A 147 12.19 20.43 21.49
C SER A 147 13.26 19.91 20.54
N ASN A 148 13.25 18.61 20.28
CA ASN A 148 14.19 17.96 19.38
C ASN A 148 13.84 18.17 17.90
N TRP A 149 12.63 18.67 17.60
CA TRP A 149 12.07 18.85 16.26
C TRP A 149 11.63 20.29 15.99
N ALA A 150 12.43 21.27 16.42
CA ALA A 150 12.11 22.70 16.28
C ALA A 150 10.74 23.09 16.89
N ASN A 151 10.32 22.39 17.95
CA ASN A 151 9.01 22.53 18.59
C ASN A 151 7.80 22.26 17.68
N LEU A 152 8.01 21.56 16.56
CA LEU A 152 6.93 21.12 15.67
C LEU A 152 6.12 19.98 16.33
N PRO A 153 4.83 19.82 15.97
CA PRO A 153 4.05 18.64 16.30
C PRO A 153 4.52 17.43 15.50
N ILE A 154 4.67 16.29 16.19
CA ILE A 154 5.03 15.00 15.63
C ILE A 154 3.96 14.01 16.12
N MET A 155 2.84 13.95 15.39
CA MET A 155 1.57 13.46 15.91
C MET A 155 0.90 12.40 15.03
N GLY A 156 1.63 11.70 14.18
CA GLY A 156 1.08 10.76 13.21
C GLY A 156 0.16 9.70 13.83
N HIS A 157 0.56 9.09 14.94
CA HIS A 157 -0.30 8.12 15.65
C HIS A 157 -1.55 8.80 16.19
N SER A 158 -1.39 9.97 16.83
CA SER A 158 -2.52 10.74 17.37
C SER A 158 -3.50 11.21 16.28
N ILE A 159 -3.01 11.51 15.07
CA ILE A 159 -3.86 11.86 13.92
C ILE A 159 -4.72 10.67 13.53
N VAL A 160 -4.15 9.47 13.38
CA VAL A 160 -4.93 8.28 13.02
C VAL A 160 -5.99 8.01 14.08
N MET A 161 -5.63 8.03 15.36
CA MET A 161 -6.58 7.80 16.46
C MET A 161 -7.70 8.84 16.48
N ALA A 162 -7.39 10.11 16.25
CA ALA A 162 -8.40 11.18 16.17
C ALA A 162 -9.34 11.02 14.97
N VAL A 163 -8.86 10.51 13.83
CA VAL A 163 -9.74 10.17 12.70
C VAL A 163 -10.64 8.99 13.05
N ILE A 164 -10.12 7.96 13.72
CA ILE A 164 -10.95 6.84 14.19
C ILE A 164 -12.01 7.32 15.18
N ASP A 165 -11.67 8.24 16.11
CA ASP A 165 -12.62 8.89 17.04
C ASP A 165 -13.78 9.54 16.29
N GLU A 166 -13.45 10.38 15.29
CA GLU A 166 -14.43 11.11 14.48
C GLU A 166 -15.35 10.15 13.71
N LEU A 167 -14.83 8.98 13.31
CA LEU A 167 -15.57 7.98 12.56
C LEU A 167 -16.37 7.01 13.43
N LEU A 168 -16.14 6.95 14.75
CA LEU A 168 -16.78 5.98 15.65
C LEU A 168 -18.30 5.89 15.48
N PRO A 169 -19.07 6.99 15.35
CA PRO A 169 -20.52 6.89 15.15
C PRO A 169 -20.92 6.13 13.88
N SER A 170 -20.09 6.21 12.83
CA SER A 170 -20.30 5.45 11.58
C SER A 170 -19.80 4.01 11.72
N LEU A 171 -18.63 3.83 12.35
CA LEU A 171 -18.02 2.51 12.56
C LEU A 171 -18.82 1.62 13.52
N ALA A 172 -19.62 2.18 14.42
CA ALA A 172 -20.49 1.42 15.32
C ALA A 172 -21.53 0.55 14.59
N ASN A 173 -21.82 0.85 13.31
CA ASN A 173 -22.70 0.04 12.47
C ASN A 173 -21.94 -0.66 11.34
N ALA A 174 -20.61 -0.63 11.36
CA ALA A 174 -19.79 -1.29 10.34
C ALA A 174 -19.65 -2.78 10.64
N SER A 175 -19.51 -3.59 9.60
CA SER A 175 -19.13 -5.00 9.76
C SER A 175 -17.61 -5.18 9.71
N GLU A 176 -16.92 -4.35 8.94
CA GLU A 176 -15.49 -4.49 8.68
C GLU A 176 -14.80 -3.14 8.47
N LEU A 177 -13.56 -3.03 8.96
CA LEU A 177 -12.62 -1.97 8.65
C LEU A 177 -11.30 -2.56 8.15
N VAL A 178 -10.91 -2.21 6.92
CA VAL A 178 -9.60 -2.52 6.36
C VAL A 178 -8.69 -1.31 6.53
N LEU A 179 -7.56 -1.50 7.22
CA LEU A 179 -6.47 -0.52 7.23
C LEU A 179 -5.58 -0.77 6.02
N LEU A 180 -5.41 0.23 5.16
CA LEU A 180 -4.53 0.14 3.99
C LEU A 180 -3.44 1.21 4.12
N GLY A 181 -2.19 0.84 3.89
CA GLY A 181 -1.10 1.78 3.92
C GLY A 181 -0.13 1.52 2.78
N GLU A 182 0.42 2.60 2.23
CA GLU A 182 1.47 2.55 1.22
C GLU A 182 2.74 3.23 1.74
N SER A 183 3.92 2.61 1.55
CA SER A 183 5.21 3.18 1.95
C SER A 183 5.27 3.49 3.46
N ALA A 184 5.56 4.74 3.84
CA ALA A 184 5.46 5.22 5.22
C ALA A 184 4.08 4.94 5.85
N GLY A 185 3.01 4.96 5.06
CA GLY A 185 1.66 4.60 5.49
C GLY A 185 1.51 3.12 5.83
N ALA A 186 2.23 2.23 5.15
CA ALA A 186 2.24 0.81 5.46
C ALA A 186 2.90 0.54 6.83
N ILE A 187 4.02 1.22 7.13
CA ILE A 187 4.60 1.25 8.49
C ILE A 187 3.57 1.79 9.49
N GLY A 188 2.82 2.83 9.09
CA GLY A 188 1.76 3.38 9.92
C GLY A 188 0.65 2.41 10.26
N VAL A 189 0.15 1.65 9.27
CA VAL A 189 -0.83 0.59 9.49
C VAL A 189 -0.29 -0.39 10.51
N CYS A 190 0.97 -0.78 10.39
CA CYS A 190 1.60 -1.67 11.33
C CYS A 190 1.65 -1.13 12.77
N ASN A 191 1.80 0.18 12.94
CA ASN A 191 1.81 0.82 14.26
C ASN A 191 0.43 0.93 14.91
N VAL A 192 -0.65 1.00 14.12
CA VAL A 192 -2.00 1.33 14.65
C VAL A 192 -2.99 0.17 14.60
N ALA A 193 -2.73 -0.88 13.81
CA ALA A 193 -3.72 -1.90 13.49
C ALA A 193 -4.27 -2.62 14.72
N ASP A 194 -3.41 -3.09 15.61
CA ASP A 194 -3.83 -3.84 16.79
C ASP A 194 -4.59 -2.97 17.80
N VAL A 195 -4.18 -1.70 17.97
CA VAL A 195 -4.89 -0.75 18.84
C VAL A 195 -6.28 -0.43 18.29
N ILE A 196 -6.40 -0.23 16.98
CA ILE A 196 -7.69 -0.02 16.31
C ILE A 196 -8.56 -1.27 16.42
N LYS A 197 -7.99 -2.46 16.19
CA LYS A 197 -8.70 -3.74 16.36
C LYS A 197 -9.22 -3.90 17.78
N GLN A 198 -8.39 -3.68 18.80
CA GLN A 198 -8.80 -3.76 20.20
C GLN A 198 -9.98 -2.83 20.50
N ARG A 199 -9.97 -1.64 19.90
CA ARG A 199 -11.00 -0.63 20.09
C ARG A 199 -12.32 -0.95 19.39
N LEU A 200 -12.27 -1.55 18.21
CA LEU A 200 -13.43 -1.81 17.37
C LEU A 200 -14.04 -3.21 17.59
N THR A 201 -13.26 -4.16 18.13
CA THR A 201 -13.75 -5.51 18.48
C THR A 201 -14.98 -5.48 19.41
N PRO A 202 -15.05 -4.64 20.46
CA PRO A 202 -16.25 -4.53 21.30
C PRO A 202 -17.51 -4.04 20.56
N LEU A 203 -17.33 -3.41 19.39
CA LEU A 203 -18.43 -2.96 18.52
C LEU A 203 -18.82 -4.03 17.48
N GLY A 204 -18.16 -5.19 17.48
CA GLY A 204 -18.40 -6.26 16.51
C GLY A 204 -17.79 -6.02 15.12
N VAL A 205 -16.91 -5.03 14.98
CA VAL A 205 -16.26 -4.69 13.71
C VAL A 205 -14.99 -5.54 13.53
N GLU A 206 -14.91 -6.25 12.42
CA GLU A 206 -13.69 -6.96 12.03
C GLU A 206 -12.63 -5.98 11.53
N VAL A 207 -11.35 -6.19 11.90
CA VAL A 207 -10.25 -5.33 11.45
C VAL A 207 -9.18 -6.16 10.76
N ARG A 208 -8.83 -5.74 9.53
CA ARG A 208 -7.79 -6.36 8.70
C ARG A 208 -6.80 -5.31 8.19
N ALA A 209 -5.63 -5.75 7.74
CA ALA A 209 -4.55 -4.85 7.32
C ALA A 209 -3.98 -5.20 5.92
N VAL A 210 -3.77 -4.17 5.11
CA VAL A 210 -3.04 -4.22 3.84
C VAL A 210 -1.81 -3.35 3.99
N VAL A 211 -0.64 -3.98 3.91
CA VAL A 211 0.66 -3.34 4.12
C VAL A 211 1.38 -3.33 2.77
N ASP A 212 1.26 -2.25 1.99
CA ASP A 212 1.95 -2.12 0.70
C ASP A 212 3.25 -1.31 0.84
N SER A 213 4.37 -1.98 0.62
CA SER A 213 5.69 -1.37 0.47
C SER A 213 6.23 -0.72 1.74
N GLY A 214 5.87 -1.29 2.89
CA GLY A 214 6.35 -0.88 4.22
C GLY A 214 7.54 -1.69 4.73
N TRP A 215 7.89 -2.80 4.08
CA TRP A 215 8.95 -3.69 4.51
C TRP A 215 10.29 -3.25 3.90
N PHE A 216 11.08 -2.53 4.70
CA PHE A 216 12.41 -2.03 4.35
C PHE A 216 13.48 -2.76 5.16
N PRO A 217 14.71 -2.94 4.63
CA PRO A 217 15.86 -3.55 5.30
C PRO A 217 16.43 -2.66 6.38
N SER A 218 17.13 -3.34 7.28
CA SER A 218 17.96 -2.74 8.29
C SER A 218 19.04 -1.93 7.61
N TRP A 219 19.35 -0.75 8.15
CA TRP A 219 20.35 0.15 7.58
C TRP A 219 21.78 -0.36 7.75
N LYS A 220 21.97 -1.47 8.45
CA LYS A 220 23.21 -2.23 8.42
C LYS A 220 23.18 -3.27 7.31
N LEU A 221 23.69 -2.88 6.15
CA LEU A 221 24.39 -3.83 5.31
C LEU A 221 25.88 -3.69 5.63
N ASP A 222 26.37 -4.59 6.48
CA ASP A 222 27.77 -4.69 6.87
C ASP A 222 28.61 -5.13 5.67
N LEU A 223 28.98 -4.19 4.78
CA LEU A 223 29.80 -4.46 3.59
C LEU A 223 30.92 -3.43 3.39
N THR A 224 31.45 -2.84 4.46
CA THR A 224 32.88 -2.46 4.64
C THR A 224 33.06 -1.56 5.85
N GLU A 225 34.20 -1.73 6.52
CA GLU A 225 34.69 -1.08 7.74
C GLU A 225 34.89 0.45 7.66
N THR A 226 34.04 1.19 6.95
CA THR A 226 34.03 2.65 7.02
C THR A 226 32.90 3.12 7.92
N PRO A 227 33.19 3.55 9.17
CA PRO A 227 32.18 4.06 10.07
C PRO A 227 31.52 5.29 9.45
N LEU A 228 30.19 5.34 9.47
CA LEU A 228 29.50 6.63 9.54
C LEU A 228 30.21 7.47 10.62
N THR A 229 30.42 8.76 10.37
CA THR A 229 30.96 9.63 11.42
C THR A 229 30.07 9.46 12.67
N THR A 230 30.69 9.41 13.84
CA THR A 230 29.97 9.16 15.10
C THR A 230 28.79 10.11 15.29
N ASP A 231 28.88 11.32 14.74
CA ASP A 231 27.85 12.36 14.86
C ASP A 231 26.65 12.14 13.94
N ASP A 232 26.85 11.71 12.69
CA ASP A 232 25.76 11.43 11.76
C ASP A 232 25.02 10.14 12.15
N ALA A 233 25.76 9.12 12.54
CA ALA A 233 25.18 7.87 13.06
C ALA A 233 24.44 8.11 14.38
N MET A 234 25.00 8.89 15.32
CA MET A 234 24.27 9.23 16.55
C MET A 234 23.06 10.11 16.28
N ARG A 235 23.11 11.03 15.31
CA ARG A 235 21.92 11.79 14.89
C ARG A 235 20.86 10.86 14.33
N GLU A 236 21.17 10.02 13.36
CA GLU A 236 20.19 9.08 12.76
C GLU A 236 19.60 8.12 13.80
N ARG A 237 20.43 7.57 14.70
CA ARG A 237 20.00 6.79 15.87
C ARG A 237 19.06 7.54 16.80
N THR A 238 19.44 8.76 17.17
CA THR A 238 18.65 9.62 18.06
C THR A 238 17.32 9.97 17.42
N MET A 239 17.29 10.19 16.10
CA MET A 239 16.08 10.47 15.35
C MET A 239 15.16 9.25 15.26
N ALA A 240 15.73 8.07 15.03
CA ALA A 240 15.03 6.79 15.06
C ALA A 240 14.53 6.39 16.47
N GLN A 241 15.16 6.86 17.54
CA GLN A 241 14.63 6.67 18.91
C GLN A 241 13.52 7.66 19.24
N GLN A 242 13.63 8.91 18.77
CA GLN A 242 12.77 10.02 19.18
C GLN A 242 11.45 10.15 18.38
N PHE A 243 11.43 9.75 17.10
CA PHE A 243 10.19 9.66 16.33
C PHE A 243 9.31 8.47 16.74
N PHE A 244 9.90 7.45 17.39
CA PHE A 244 9.36 6.11 17.48
C PHE A 244 9.10 5.68 18.94
N GLY A 245 8.69 6.59 19.82
CA GLY A 245 8.58 6.35 21.27
C GLY A 245 7.46 5.41 21.77
N GLY A 246 6.80 4.63 20.90
CA GLY A 246 5.78 3.66 21.33
C GLY A 246 5.85 2.38 20.51
N ASP A 247 6.34 1.29 21.08
CA ASP A 247 6.35 -0.03 20.43
C ASP A 247 5.16 -0.85 20.93
N VAL A 248 4.22 -1.14 20.03
CA VAL A 248 3.00 -1.90 20.32
C VAL A 248 3.26 -3.41 20.49
N HIS A 249 4.48 -3.90 20.19
CA HIS A 249 4.77 -5.35 20.13
C HIS A 249 6.06 -5.80 20.85
N LYS A 250 6.67 -4.95 21.71
CA LYS A 250 7.95 -5.24 22.41
C LYS A 250 8.02 -6.64 23.04
N ALA A 251 6.98 -7.00 23.80
CA ALA A 251 6.98 -8.26 24.56
C ALA A 251 6.93 -9.49 23.64
N CYS A 252 6.18 -9.41 22.53
CA CYS A 252 6.11 -10.50 21.56
C CYS A 252 7.42 -10.61 20.77
N LEU A 253 7.96 -9.50 20.24
CA LEU A 253 9.23 -9.50 19.52
C LEU A 253 10.39 -10.06 20.35
N ALA A 254 10.44 -9.72 21.64
CA ALA A 254 11.44 -10.24 22.57
C ALA A 254 11.35 -11.77 22.79
N ALA A 255 10.20 -12.38 22.47
CA ALA A 255 10.00 -13.82 22.52
C ALA A 255 10.26 -14.51 21.16
N GLU A 256 9.99 -13.84 20.04
CA GLU A 256 10.14 -14.39 18.69
C GLU A 256 11.58 -14.33 18.16
N LEU A 257 12.36 -13.31 18.54
CA LEU A 257 13.71 -13.12 17.99
C LEU A 257 14.77 -13.79 18.87
N PRO A 258 15.66 -14.64 18.30
CA PRO A 258 16.72 -15.27 19.07
C PRO A 258 17.64 -14.21 19.70
N ARG A 259 18.01 -14.41 20.97
CA ARG A 259 18.96 -13.54 21.69
C ARG A 259 20.39 -13.60 21.15
N LYS A 260 20.66 -14.26 20.02
CA LYS A 260 22.01 -14.44 19.49
C LYS A 260 22.06 -13.94 18.07
N ASN A 261 23.10 -13.17 17.75
CA ASN A 261 23.46 -12.88 16.38
C ASN A 261 23.83 -14.19 15.66
N ASP A 262 23.69 -14.21 14.33
CA ASP A 262 24.02 -15.36 13.48
C ASP A 262 25.50 -15.80 13.56
N ASP A 263 26.37 -14.99 14.19
CA ASP A 263 27.80 -15.24 14.41
C ASP A 263 28.14 -15.82 15.80
N GLY A 264 27.14 -16.04 16.68
CA GLY A 264 27.35 -16.55 18.03
C GLY A 264 27.91 -15.54 19.03
N GLY A 265 27.97 -14.24 18.69
CA GLY A 265 28.32 -13.15 19.61
C GLY A 265 27.29 -12.93 20.73
N GLU A 266 27.69 -12.22 21.78
CA GLU A 266 26.79 -11.88 22.89
C GLU A 266 25.58 -11.07 22.39
N ALA A 267 24.42 -11.39 22.96
CA ALA A 267 23.15 -10.72 22.73
C ALA A 267 23.32 -9.20 22.88
N MET A 268 23.08 -8.44 21.80
CA MET A 268 23.01 -6.99 21.91
C MET A 268 21.79 -6.64 22.77
N ASP A 269 22.01 -5.97 23.90
CA ASP A 269 20.97 -5.69 24.89
C ASP A 269 19.85 -4.83 24.25
N TRP A 270 18.61 -5.32 24.27
CA TRP A 270 17.46 -4.72 23.60
C TRP A 270 17.17 -3.23 23.93
N PRO A 271 17.48 -2.69 25.13
CA PRO A 271 17.34 -1.25 25.40
C PRO A 271 18.25 -0.39 24.50
N THR A 272 19.33 -0.95 23.98
CA THR A 272 20.30 -0.29 23.09
C THR A 272 20.03 -0.51 21.59
N VAL A 273 19.10 -1.40 21.21
CA VAL A 273 18.83 -1.80 19.81
C VAL A 273 17.63 -1.06 19.19
N VAL A 274 16.96 -0.16 19.91
CA VAL A 274 15.97 0.77 19.30
C VAL A 274 16.66 1.84 18.43
N THR A 275 17.84 1.55 17.88
CA THR A 275 18.66 2.45 17.09
C THR A 275 19.03 1.78 15.78
N ASP A 276 18.55 2.37 14.68
CA ASP A 276 18.88 2.12 13.26
C ASP A 276 17.93 1.23 12.42
N ASP A 277 17.07 0.36 13.00
CA ASP A 277 16.30 -0.65 12.21
C ASP A 277 14.76 -0.66 12.36
N THR A 278 14.19 0.45 12.85
CA THR A 278 12.78 0.52 13.32
C THR A 278 11.70 0.18 12.29
N SER A 279 11.90 0.41 10.99
CA SER A 279 10.90 0.05 9.98
C SER A 279 10.84 -1.45 9.71
N VAL A 280 11.99 -2.14 9.74
CA VAL A 280 12.09 -3.59 9.59
C VAL A 280 11.35 -4.24 10.75
N ASP A 281 11.70 -3.83 11.96
CA ASP A 281 11.19 -4.43 13.19
C ASP A 281 9.69 -4.20 13.33
N VAL A 282 9.18 -3.03 12.92
CA VAL A 282 7.74 -2.75 12.93
C VAL A 282 6.98 -3.69 11.99
N VAL A 283 7.46 -3.93 10.76
CA VAL A 283 6.74 -4.84 9.86
C VAL A 283 6.97 -6.30 10.23
N ARG A 284 8.17 -6.68 10.67
CA ARG A 284 8.44 -8.00 11.29
C ARG A 284 7.49 -8.25 12.46
N ALA A 285 7.30 -7.26 13.33
CA ALA A 285 6.34 -7.34 14.42
C ALA A 285 4.92 -7.55 13.95
N VAL A 286 4.52 -6.99 12.81
CA VAL A 286 3.17 -7.24 12.31
C VAL A 286 3.04 -8.63 11.71
N ILE A 287 4.05 -9.10 10.99
CA ILE A 287 4.06 -10.47 10.46
C ILE A 287 4.09 -11.49 11.59
N ALA A 288 4.86 -11.25 12.65
CA ALA A 288 5.06 -12.20 13.74
C ALA A 288 4.05 -12.03 14.89
N CYS A 289 3.70 -10.80 15.26
CA CYS A 289 3.03 -10.50 16.53
C CYS A 289 1.65 -9.86 16.42
N SER A 290 1.32 -9.20 15.31
CA SER A 290 0.02 -8.53 15.19
C SER A 290 -1.13 -9.54 15.21
N THR A 291 -2.21 -9.17 15.87
CA THR A 291 -3.43 -10.00 15.93
C THR A 291 -4.35 -9.83 14.72
N CYS A 292 -4.10 -8.84 13.85
CA CYS A 292 -4.90 -8.62 12.65
C CYS A 292 -4.55 -9.61 11.54
N ASP A 293 -5.56 -10.09 10.81
CA ASP A 293 -5.31 -10.71 9.51
C ASP A 293 -4.72 -9.65 8.59
N LYS A 294 -3.72 -10.04 7.79
CA LYS A 294 -2.96 -9.09 6.99
C LYS A 294 -2.48 -9.64 5.67
N ILE A 295 -2.34 -8.77 4.68
CA ILE A 295 -1.60 -9.05 3.45
C ILE A 295 -0.41 -8.11 3.32
N LEU A 296 0.79 -8.67 3.21
CA LEU A 296 2.01 -7.92 2.91
C LEU A 296 2.20 -7.85 1.39
N MET A 297 2.18 -6.65 0.84
CA MET A 297 2.55 -6.41 -0.55
C MET A 297 3.87 -5.66 -0.55
N ASN A 298 4.92 -6.17 -1.16
CA ASN A 298 6.21 -5.49 -1.15
C ASN A 298 7.04 -5.96 -2.33
N SER A 299 7.71 -5.07 -3.04
CA SER A 299 8.78 -5.56 -3.92
C SER A 299 9.96 -6.07 -3.08
N ASN A 300 10.46 -7.25 -3.40
CA ASN A 300 11.68 -7.78 -2.77
C ASN A 300 12.97 -7.04 -3.26
N VAL A 301 12.87 -6.20 -4.30
CA VAL A 301 13.90 -5.29 -4.83
C VAL A 301 13.36 -3.86 -4.86
N THR A 302 12.79 -3.39 -3.76
CA THR A 302 12.08 -2.10 -3.78
C THR A 302 13.02 -0.92 -4.03
N SER A 303 12.62 0.01 -4.91
CA SER A 303 13.50 1.11 -5.36
C SER A 303 13.91 2.07 -4.24
N TRP A 304 13.11 2.15 -3.19
CA TRP A 304 13.45 2.95 -2.01
C TRP A 304 14.60 2.33 -1.22
N MET A 305 14.70 1.00 -1.14
CA MET A 305 15.86 0.30 -0.56
C MET A 305 17.13 0.73 -1.28
N ILE A 306 17.11 0.62 -2.60
CA ILE A 306 18.32 0.76 -3.42
C ILE A 306 18.85 2.19 -3.42
N ARG A 307 17.94 3.17 -3.49
CA ARG A 307 18.33 4.58 -3.50
C ARG A 307 18.94 5.03 -2.17
N ASN A 308 18.48 4.48 -1.05
CA ASN A 308 18.82 5.01 0.28
C ASN A 308 19.96 4.26 0.97
N ASN A 309 20.24 3.00 0.59
CA ASN A 309 21.24 2.16 1.26
C ASN A 309 22.71 2.49 0.93
N ARG A 310 23.02 3.65 0.32
CA ARG A 310 24.40 4.12 0.06
C ARG A 310 25.37 3.00 -0.35
N TRP A 311 24.98 2.24 -1.37
CA TRP A 311 25.81 1.20 -1.98
C TRP A 311 27.04 1.74 -2.73
N ASP A 312 27.23 3.05 -2.73
CA ASP A 312 28.40 3.78 -3.22
C ASP A 312 29.66 3.57 -2.38
N SER A 313 29.55 2.91 -1.21
CA SER A 313 30.68 2.63 -0.31
C SER A 313 31.45 1.35 -0.62
N TYR A 314 31.14 0.62 -1.71
CA TYR A 314 31.94 -0.54 -2.13
C TYR A 314 33.32 -0.07 -2.64
N PRO A 315 34.45 -0.39 -1.97
CA PRO A 315 35.75 0.21 -2.26
C PRO A 315 36.33 -0.12 -3.65
N GLU A 316 35.75 -1.11 -4.34
CA GLU A 316 36.25 -1.61 -5.62
C GLU A 316 35.46 -1.11 -6.83
N ALA A 317 34.31 -0.45 -6.64
CA ALA A 317 33.53 0.10 -7.74
C ALA A 317 33.96 1.55 -8.01
N ALA A 318 34.90 1.72 -8.95
CA ALA A 318 35.39 2.99 -9.43
C ALA A 318 34.26 4.01 -9.72
N GLY A 319 34.22 5.09 -8.95
CA GLY A 319 33.43 6.30 -9.22
C GLY A 319 31.96 6.22 -8.83
N ALA A 320 31.64 6.69 -7.62
CA ALA A 320 30.34 7.17 -7.13
C ALA A 320 29.11 6.92 -8.04
N LEU A 321 28.69 5.65 -8.20
CA LEU A 321 27.50 5.31 -8.95
C LEU A 321 26.29 5.47 -8.03
N VAL A 322 25.52 6.55 -8.20
CA VAL A 322 24.21 6.68 -7.55
C VAL A 322 23.26 5.68 -8.21
N CYS A 323 22.83 4.66 -7.47
CA CYS A 323 21.89 3.64 -7.94
C CYS A 323 20.47 4.22 -8.05
N GLY A 324 20.10 4.64 -9.25
CA GLY A 324 18.75 5.05 -9.65
C GLY A 324 18.18 4.12 -10.71
N ILE A 325 16.95 4.39 -11.17
CA ILE A 325 16.28 3.59 -12.22
C ILE A 325 17.17 3.42 -13.47
N ALA A 326 17.91 4.46 -13.86
CA ALA A 326 18.75 4.46 -15.06
C ALA A 326 20.08 3.68 -14.90
N SER A 327 20.59 3.52 -13.69
CA SER A 327 21.86 2.83 -13.39
C SER A 327 21.66 1.45 -12.76
N LEU A 328 20.40 0.99 -12.67
CA LEU A 328 20.01 -0.25 -12.02
C LEU A 328 20.73 -1.49 -12.59
N PRO A 329 20.82 -1.71 -13.92
CA PRO A 329 21.53 -2.88 -14.44
C PRO A 329 23.01 -2.91 -14.03
N ALA A 330 23.64 -1.73 -13.93
CA ALA A 330 25.01 -1.61 -13.46
C ALA A 330 25.11 -1.90 -11.95
N CYS A 331 24.15 -1.43 -11.15
CA CYS A 331 24.12 -1.67 -9.70
C CYS A 331 23.80 -3.12 -9.30
N LEU A 332 22.89 -3.78 -10.01
CA LEU A 332 22.53 -5.19 -9.75
C LEU A 332 23.65 -6.17 -10.13
N ASN A 333 24.59 -5.75 -10.99
CA ASN A 333 25.76 -6.53 -11.37
C ASN A 333 26.97 -6.33 -10.44
N LEU A 334 26.90 -5.42 -9.45
CA LEU A 334 27.95 -5.25 -8.44
C LEU A 334 27.83 -6.35 -7.37
N ALA A 335 28.96 -6.93 -6.96
CA ALA A 335 29.01 -8.06 -6.04
C ALA A 335 28.34 -7.75 -4.68
N GLY A 336 28.62 -6.59 -4.07
CA GLY A 336 28.07 -6.21 -2.77
C GLY A 336 26.57 -5.92 -2.74
N PRO A 337 26.07 -4.94 -3.52
CA PRO A 337 24.65 -4.59 -3.56
C PRO A 337 23.75 -5.77 -3.88
N SER A 338 24.19 -6.62 -4.82
CA SER A 338 23.45 -7.82 -5.20
C SER A 338 23.46 -8.88 -4.11
N GLN A 339 24.56 -9.05 -3.37
CA GLN A 339 24.62 -9.97 -2.23
C GLN A 339 23.69 -9.51 -1.10
N GLY A 340 23.72 -8.22 -0.74
CA GLY A 340 22.84 -7.67 0.29
C GLY A 340 21.35 -7.85 -0.02
N LEU A 341 20.96 -7.62 -1.27
CA LEU A 341 19.61 -7.88 -1.73
C LEU A 341 19.25 -9.37 -1.62
N ARG A 342 20.13 -10.28 -2.03
CA ARG A 342 19.89 -11.73 -1.89
C ARG A 342 19.72 -12.17 -0.43
N GLU A 343 20.55 -11.68 0.48
CA GLU A 343 20.41 -11.99 1.90
C GLU A 343 19.13 -11.40 2.49
N TRP A 344 18.74 -10.20 2.03
CA TRP A 344 17.46 -9.60 2.39
C TRP A 344 16.27 -10.43 1.91
N GLY A 345 16.29 -10.90 0.66
CA GLY A 345 15.28 -11.81 0.13
C GLY A 345 15.13 -13.05 1.01
N LYS A 346 16.24 -13.68 1.40
CA LYS A 346 16.24 -14.85 2.30
C LYS A 346 15.64 -14.53 3.68
N ARG A 347 15.93 -13.36 4.25
CA ARG A 347 15.34 -12.92 5.53
C ARG A 347 13.82 -12.75 5.40
N LEU A 348 13.35 -12.11 4.32
CA LEU A 348 11.92 -11.98 4.04
C LEU A 348 11.25 -13.36 3.85
N GLU A 349 11.89 -14.29 3.14
CA GLU A 349 11.39 -15.67 3.00
C GLU A 349 11.20 -16.34 4.37
N GLN A 350 12.16 -16.21 5.29
CA GLN A 350 12.08 -16.77 6.64
C GLN A 350 10.98 -16.12 7.48
N ASP A 351 10.86 -14.79 7.44
CA ASP A 351 9.84 -14.07 8.20
C ASP A 351 8.42 -14.43 7.71
N LEU A 352 8.25 -14.60 6.39
CA LEU A 352 6.99 -15.09 5.83
C LEU A 352 6.69 -16.53 6.24
N ALA A 353 7.70 -17.42 6.25
CA ALA A 353 7.52 -18.80 6.71
C ALA A 353 7.08 -18.85 8.19
N ASN A 354 7.72 -18.07 9.05
CA ASN A 354 7.34 -17.95 10.47
C ASN A 354 5.92 -17.37 10.63
N GLY A 355 5.59 -16.36 9.81
CA GLY A 355 4.25 -15.79 9.76
C GLY A 355 3.19 -16.81 9.35
N ILE A 356 3.46 -17.65 8.34
CA ILE A 356 2.53 -18.72 7.91
C ILE A 356 2.33 -19.74 9.02
N ALA A 357 3.40 -20.18 9.69
CA ALA A 357 3.30 -21.14 10.78
C ALA A 357 2.36 -20.66 11.91
N ARG A 358 2.30 -19.34 12.12
CA ARG A 358 1.47 -18.73 13.18
C ARG A 358 0.07 -18.33 12.74
N PHE A 359 -0.07 -17.74 11.57
CA PHE A 359 -1.32 -17.13 11.10
C PHE A 359 -2.04 -17.96 10.03
N GLY A 360 -1.37 -18.97 9.47
CA GLY A 360 -1.91 -19.81 8.41
C GLY A 360 -2.47 -18.96 7.26
N SER A 361 -3.76 -19.14 6.98
CA SER A 361 -4.48 -18.41 5.93
C SER A 361 -4.73 -16.93 6.24
N GLY A 362 -4.62 -16.48 7.50
CA GLY A 362 -4.79 -15.08 7.90
C GLY A 362 -3.67 -14.16 7.41
N LEU A 363 -2.52 -14.73 7.02
CA LEU A 363 -1.41 -14.02 6.38
C LEU A 363 -1.42 -14.25 4.86
N GLY A 364 -1.64 -13.18 4.09
CA GLY A 364 -1.38 -13.14 2.65
C GLY A 364 -0.08 -12.41 2.33
N PHE A 365 0.46 -12.64 1.13
CA PHE A 365 1.57 -11.81 0.63
C PHE A 365 1.66 -11.79 -0.88
N TYR A 366 2.05 -10.65 -1.44
CA TYR A 366 2.29 -10.46 -2.87
C TYR A 366 3.64 -9.76 -3.06
N ILE A 367 4.66 -10.55 -3.36
CA ILE A 367 6.06 -10.13 -3.33
C ILE A 367 6.72 -10.30 -4.71
N PRO A 368 6.55 -9.34 -5.63
CA PRO A 368 7.12 -9.45 -6.98
C PRO A 368 8.61 -9.10 -7.00
N SER A 369 9.34 -9.70 -7.93
CA SER A 369 10.75 -9.37 -8.20
C SER A 369 10.88 -8.20 -9.17
N CYS A 370 10.50 -7.01 -8.72
CA CYS A 370 10.48 -5.80 -9.53
C CYS A 370 11.22 -4.64 -8.91
N TYR A 371 12.00 -3.88 -9.69
CA TYR A 371 12.53 -2.61 -9.21
C TYR A 371 11.45 -1.52 -9.17
N SER A 372 10.58 -1.61 -8.18
CA SER A 372 9.45 -0.71 -7.97
C SER A 372 9.34 -0.34 -6.51
N HIS A 373 8.82 0.85 -6.21
CA HIS A 373 8.54 1.14 -4.81
C HIS A 373 7.34 0.33 -4.33
N PHE A 374 6.23 0.41 -5.09
CA PHE A 374 4.96 -0.26 -4.82
C PHE A 374 4.89 -1.63 -5.49
N ALA A 375 4.33 -2.61 -4.79
CA ALA A 375 4.13 -3.96 -5.33
C ALA A 375 3.03 -3.98 -6.39
N THR A 376 2.06 -3.07 -6.28
CA THR A 376 0.99 -2.81 -7.26
C THR A 376 1.50 -2.42 -8.66
N ASN A 377 2.76 -1.96 -8.77
CA ASN A 377 3.38 -1.67 -10.06
C ASN A 377 3.72 -2.93 -10.88
N ALA A 378 3.82 -4.10 -10.24
CA ALA A 378 3.91 -5.37 -10.95
C ALA A 378 2.52 -5.83 -11.33
N GLN A 379 2.31 -6.18 -12.59
CA GLN A 379 0.98 -6.55 -13.05
C GLN A 379 0.57 -7.97 -12.59
N TYR A 380 1.53 -8.91 -12.49
CA TYR A 380 1.26 -10.30 -12.10
C TYR A 380 2.45 -11.00 -11.43
N ILE A 381 2.16 -11.92 -10.50
CA ILE A 381 3.05 -13.02 -10.11
C ILE A 381 2.39 -14.31 -10.59
N GLY A 382 3.03 -15.02 -11.50
CA GLY A 382 2.37 -16.08 -12.24
C GLY A 382 1.18 -15.51 -13.04
N GLN A 383 -0.04 -15.91 -12.69
CA GLN A 383 -1.28 -15.45 -13.34
C GLN A 383 -2.12 -14.51 -12.47
N THR A 384 -1.68 -14.24 -11.24
CA THR A 384 -2.46 -13.50 -10.26
C THR A 384 -1.96 -12.07 -10.18
N SER A 385 -2.87 -11.11 -10.33
CA SER A 385 -2.58 -9.69 -10.17
C SER A 385 -2.57 -9.29 -8.68
N PRO A 386 -1.97 -8.13 -8.31
CA PRO A 386 -1.99 -7.66 -6.92
C PRO A 386 -3.42 -7.45 -6.39
N ILE A 387 -4.34 -6.98 -7.25
CA ILE A 387 -5.76 -6.84 -6.90
C ILE A 387 -6.40 -8.21 -6.67
N GLN A 388 -6.15 -9.18 -7.55
CA GLN A 388 -6.70 -10.52 -7.42
C GLN A 388 -6.20 -11.22 -6.16
N ALA A 389 -4.90 -11.15 -5.86
CA ALA A 389 -4.34 -11.70 -4.63
C ALA A 389 -5.01 -11.08 -3.38
N THR A 390 -5.21 -9.76 -3.40
CA THR A 390 -5.90 -9.04 -2.32
C THR A 390 -7.37 -9.49 -2.19
N SER A 391 -8.08 -9.66 -3.30
CA SER A 391 -9.46 -10.17 -3.32
C SER A 391 -9.55 -11.60 -2.77
N LEU A 392 -8.63 -12.48 -3.17
CA LEU A 392 -8.61 -13.88 -2.74
C LEU A 392 -8.32 -13.98 -1.23
N TRP A 393 -7.33 -13.23 -0.75
CA TRP A 393 -7.04 -13.11 0.68
C TRP A 393 -8.24 -12.55 1.46
N TRP A 394 -8.88 -11.49 0.97
CA TRP A 394 -10.03 -10.90 1.64
C TRP A 394 -11.24 -11.84 1.67
N GLN A 395 -11.47 -12.64 0.63
CA GLN A 395 -12.57 -13.61 0.57
C GLN A 395 -12.28 -14.91 1.34
N ALA A 396 -11.01 -15.22 1.61
CA ALA A 396 -10.63 -16.35 2.44
C ALA A 396 -11.19 -16.12 3.85
N SER A 397 -12.21 -16.88 4.25
CA SER A 397 -12.68 -16.81 5.64
C SER A 397 -11.57 -17.36 6.53
N SER A 398 -11.18 -16.57 7.53
CA SER A 398 -9.94 -16.73 8.29
C SER A 398 -9.84 -17.99 9.16
N SER A 399 -10.86 -18.86 9.17
CA SER A 399 -10.89 -20.09 9.98
C SER A 399 -11.05 -21.41 9.21
N ASN A 400 -11.44 -21.41 7.93
CA ASN A 400 -11.72 -22.63 7.16
C ASN A 400 -11.01 -22.70 5.79
N THR A 401 -10.10 -21.76 5.52
CA THR A 401 -9.37 -21.74 4.25
C THR A 401 -8.29 -22.82 4.24
N SER A 402 -8.31 -23.71 3.25
CA SER A 402 -7.27 -24.74 3.11
C SER A 402 -5.92 -24.11 2.78
N ALA A 403 -4.83 -24.77 3.19
CA ALA A 403 -3.49 -24.37 2.79
C ALA A 403 -3.30 -24.36 1.26
N GLU A 404 -4.06 -25.16 0.53
CA GLU A 404 -4.10 -25.15 -0.94
C GLU A 404 -4.65 -23.83 -1.47
N LYS A 405 -5.80 -23.39 -0.97
CA LYS A 405 -6.43 -22.13 -1.37
C LYS A 405 -5.61 -20.91 -0.94
N ALA A 406 -4.91 -20.99 0.20
CA ALA A 406 -4.02 -19.92 0.67
C ALA A 406 -2.88 -19.61 -0.32
N ARG A 407 -2.41 -20.60 -1.09
CA ARG A 407 -1.34 -20.44 -2.08
C ARG A 407 -1.69 -19.52 -3.24
N GLU A 408 -2.98 -19.25 -3.46
CA GLU A 408 -3.42 -18.36 -4.53
C GLU A 408 -3.14 -16.89 -4.21
N TYR A 409 -2.95 -16.54 -2.94
CA TYR A 409 -2.65 -15.17 -2.47
C TYR A 409 -1.39 -15.08 -1.57
N GLN A 410 -0.68 -16.18 -1.40
CA GLN A 410 0.64 -16.28 -0.77
C GLN A 410 1.70 -16.44 -1.87
N LEU A 411 1.98 -15.34 -2.57
CA LEU A 411 2.75 -15.28 -3.80
C LEU A 411 4.05 -14.49 -3.61
N MET A 412 5.18 -15.13 -3.92
CA MET A 412 6.49 -14.49 -3.89
C MET A 412 7.35 -14.99 -5.03
N ASP A 413 7.91 -14.07 -5.81
CA ASP A 413 8.95 -14.39 -6.77
C ASP A 413 10.26 -14.71 -6.04
N GLY A 414 10.88 -15.81 -6.45
CA GLY A 414 12.22 -16.21 -6.07
C GLY A 414 13.20 -15.79 -7.15
N TYR A 415 14.03 -14.81 -6.84
CA TYR A 415 15.12 -14.40 -7.72
C TYR A 415 16.39 -15.19 -7.42
N GLY A 416 17.02 -15.68 -8.49
CA GLY A 416 18.37 -16.24 -8.46
C GLY A 416 19.40 -15.12 -8.66
N ASP A 417 20.16 -15.21 -9.74
CA ASP A 417 21.14 -14.18 -10.11
C ASP A 417 20.49 -12.93 -10.70
N ASN A 418 19.30 -13.06 -11.30
CA ASN A 418 18.53 -11.93 -11.82
C ASN A 418 17.53 -11.38 -10.80
N LEU A 419 17.90 -10.28 -10.14
CA LEU A 419 17.11 -9.58 -9.11
C LEU A 419 15.82 -8.94 -9.65
N GLN A 420 15.76 -8.61 -10.95
CA GLN A 420 14.54 -8.13 -11.61
C GLN A 420 14.09 -9.14 -12.66
N CYS A 421 13.64 -10.31 -12.21
CA CYS A 421 13.25 -11.42 -13.07
C CYS A 421 11.77 -11.43 -13.44
N ASN A 422 10.92 -10.59 -12.82
CA ASN A 422 9.49 -10.65 -13.11
C ASN A 422 9.20 -9.95 -14.45
N PRO A 423 8.61 -10.64 -15.44
CA PRO A 423 8.41 -10.07 -16.77
C PRO A 423 7.34 -8.96 -16.79
N SER A 424 6.58 -8.81 -15.71
CA SER A 424 5.52 -7.80 -15.56
C SER A 424 5.96 -6.51 -14.89
N CYS A 425 7.26 -6.36 -14.61
CA CYS A 425 7.78 -5.13 -14.02
C CYS A 425 7.68 -3.95 -14.99
N GLY A 426 6.97 -2.90 -14.58
CA GLY A 426 6.65 -1.76 -15.42
C GLY A 426 5.23 -1.91 -15.96
N GLY A 427 4.35 -0.99 -15.57
CA GLY A 427 2.89 -1.09 -15.68
C GLY A 427 2.26 -1.24 -17.07
N ASP A 428 3.04 -1.46 -18.13
CA ASP A 428 2.56 -1.71 -19.49
C ASP A 428 2.53 -3.21 -19.87
N CYS A 429 2.89 -4.10 -18.95
CA CYS A 429 2.96 -5.54 -19.22
C CYS A 429 1.66 -6.31 -18.95
N ARG A 430 0.89 -6.64 -20.00
CA ARG A 430 -0.34 -7.46 -19.90
C ARG A 430 -0.09 -8.92 -20.32
N ARG A 431 -0.62 -9.90 -19.56
CA ARG A 431 -0.71 -11.32 -20.00
C ARG A 431 -2.00 -11.53 -20.81
N CYS A 432 -1.90 -12.25 -21.93
CA CYS A 432 -3.05 -12.59 -22.77
C CYS A 432 -3.98 -13.63 -22.12
N SER A 433 -5.29 -13.47 -22.31
CA SER A 433 -6.24 -14.57 -22.08
C SER A 433 -6.16 -15.59 -23.22
N LEU A 434 -6.50 -16.85 -22.94
CA LEU A 434 -6.48 -17.98 -23.89
C LEU A 434 -7.29 -17.76 -25.19
N LEU A 435 -8.09 -16.70 -25.29
CA LEU A 435 -8.95 -16.42 -26.45
C LEU A 435 -8.26 -15.63 -27.58
N GLN A 436 -7.02 -15.14 -27.41
CA GLN A 436 -6.31 -14.41 -28.46
C GLN A 436 -4.81 -14.78 -28.51
N GLN A 437 -4.51 -15.96 -29.06
CA GLN A 437 -3.13 -16.47 -29.23
C GLN A 437 -2.28 -15.73 -30.30
N THR A 438 -2.74 -14.63 -30.90
CA THR A 438 -2.04 -13.99 -32.03
C THR A 438 -1.65 -12.52 -31.83
N ALA A 439 -1.84 -11.93 -30.64
CA ALA A 439 -1.33 -10.58 -30.36
C ALA A 439 -1.01 -10.37 -28.88
N CYS A 440 0.13 -10.88 -28.42
CA CYS A 440 0.72 -10.52 -27.13
C CYS A 440 1.98 -9.68 -27.37
N LEU A 441 1.81 -8.39 -27.70
CA LEU A 441 2.95 -7.47 -27.87
C LEU A 441 2.55 -6.06 -27.46
N ASN A 442 3.15 -5.57 -26.36
CA ASN A 442 3.96 -4.35 -26.34
C ASN A 442 4.58 -4.18 -24.95
N GLY A 443 5.91 -4.33 -24.83
CA GLY A 443 6.69 -3.72 -23.74
C GLY A 443 7.43 -4.65 -22.77
N CYS A 444 7.11 -5.93 -22.67
CA CYS A 444 7.82 -6.83 -21.74
C CYS A 444 9.08 -7.39 -22.39
N ALA A 445 10.25 -7.09 -21.83
CA ALA A 445 11.44 -7.87 -22.13
C ALA A 445 11.24 -9.27 -21.55
N GLU A 446 11.36 -10.33 -22.36
CA GLU A 446 11.50 -11.66 -21.79
C GLU A 446 12.83 -11.70 -21.01
N PRO A 447 12.80 -11.88 -19.68
CA PRO A 447 14.02 -11.99 -18.92
C PRO A 447 14.74 -13.26 -19.36
N SER A 448 16.06 -13.19 -19.52
CA SER A 448 16.90 -14.34 -19.90
C SER A 448 16.78 -15.52 -18.94
N GLN A 449 16.32 -15.26 -17.71
CA GLN A 449 15.90 -16.24 -16.71
C GLN A 449 14.64 -15.73 -16.00
N PRO A 450 13.48 -16.40 -16.14
CA PRO A 450 12.26 -16.03 -15.45
C PRO A 450 12.36 -16.34 -13.95
N CYS A 451 11.61 -15.60 -13.11
CA CYS A 451 11.57 -15.87 -11.68
C CYS A 451 11.09 -17.29 -11.38
N ALA A 452 11.75 -17.96 -10.43
CA ALA A 452 11.13 -19.10 -9.78
C ALA A 452 9.95 -18.60 -8.92
N LEU A 453 8.94 -19.43 -8.72
CA LEU A 453 7.88 -19.13 -7.76
C LEU A 453 8.23 -19.76 -6.41
N ILE A 454 8.24 -18.96 -5.36
CA ILE A 454 8.42 -19.47 -3.99
C ILE A 454 7.07 -19.99 -3.50
N ARG A 455 7.05 -21.28 -3.14
CA ARG A 455 5.92 -21.95 -2.52
C ARG A 455 6.28 -22.36 -1.11
N PHE A 456 5.37 -22.07 -0.18
CA PHE A 456 5.48 -22.47 1.21
C PHE A 456 4.57 -23.68 1.42
N ASN A 457 5.15 -24.83 1.77
CA ASN A 457 4.42 -26.06 2.04
C ASN A 457 4.42 -26.33 3.54
N SER A 458 3.26 -26.60 4.13
CA SER A 458 3.19 -27.16 5.48
C SER A 458 3.47 -28.67 5.42
N SER A 459 4.51 -29.14 6.11
CA SER A 459 4.68 -30.57 6.41
C SER A 459 4.80 -30.74 7.91
N ASP A 460 3.83 -31.42 8.51
CA ASP A 460 3.63 -31.89 9.90
C ASP A 460 4.18 -31.12 11.12
N ASP A 461 5.22 -30.28 11.03
CA ASP A 461 5.67 -29.32 12.04
C ASP A 461 6.51 -28.14 11.46
N ASP A 462 6.82 -28.11 10.15
CA ASP A 462 7.69 -27.11 9.51
C ASP A 462 7.11 -26.53 8.19
N ILE A 463 7.45 -25.27 7.89
CA ILE A 463 7.15 -24.63 6.59
C ILE A 463 8.35 -24.83 5.65
N VAL A 464 8.16 -25.68 4.63
CA VAL A 464 9.19 -25.95 3.60
C VAL A 464 9.07 -24.93 2.47
N ILE A 465 10.14 -24.19 2.24
CA ILE A 465 10.28 -23.24 1.14
C ILE A 465 10.74 -24.01 -0.11
N ASN A 466 9.88 -24.08 -1.13
CA ASN A 466 10.18 -24.71 -2.41
C ASN A 466 10.27 -23.65 -3.50
N LYS A 467 11.31 -23.74 -4.34
CA LYS A 467 11.42 -22.93 -5.56
C LYS A 467 10.94 -23.76 -6.74
N VAL A 468 9.82 -23.37 -7.33
CA VAL A 468 9.28 -24.02 -8.54
C VAL A 468 9.78 -23.24 -9.75
N ALA A 469 10.34 -23.94 -10.74
CA ALA A 469 10.75 -23.31 -11.99
C ALA A 469 9.56 -22.62 -12.65
N ALA A 470 9.79 -21.52 -13.38
CA ALA A 470 8.72 -20.79 -14.07
C ALA A 470 8.05 -21.59 -15.22
N ALA A 471 8.50 -22.81 -15.47
CA ALA A 471 7.96 -23.76 -16.43
C ALA A 471 7.27 -24.91 -15.69
N ASP A 472 6.04 -25.21 -16.11
CA ASP A 472 5.22 -26.41 -15.82
C ASP A 472 3.97 -26.26 -14.94
N GLU A 473 3.57 -25.07 -14.48
CA GLU A 473 2.12 -24.84 -14.28
C GLU A 473 1.52 -24.45 -15.63
N PRO A 474 0.78 -25.34 -16.34
CA PRO A 474 0.04 -24.91 -17.52
C PRO A 474 -0.85 -23.75 -17.11
N CYS A 475 -0.99 -22.75 -17.98
CA CYS A 475 -2.03 -21.74 -17.86
C CYS A 475 -3.38 -22.47 -17.71
N ALA A 476 -3.81 -22.73 -16.48
CA ALA A 476 -5.04 -23.45 -16.22
C ALA A 476 -6.18 -22.60 -16.82
N PRO A 477 -7.07 -23.20 -17.63
CA PRO A 477 -8.20 -22.47 -18.16
C PRO A 477 -9.01 -21.91 -16.99
N PHE A 478 -9.27 -20.60 -17.02
CA PHE A 478 -10.25 -19.96 -16.16
C PHE A 478 -11.55 -20.76 -16.23
N GLY A 479 -11.95 -21.35 -15.10
CA GLY A 479 -13.26 -21.96 -14.96
C GLY A 479 -14.35 -20.90 -15.13
N MET A 480 -15.37 -21.26 -15.91
CA MET A 480 -16.57 -20.46 -16.22
C MET A 480 -17.37 -20.05 -14.98
#